data_AF-A0A1J0QXM2-F1
#
_entry.id   AF-A0A1J0QXM2-F1
#
_cell.length_a   1.000
_cell.length_b   1.000
_cell.length_c   1.000
_cell.angle_alpha   90.00
_cell.angle_beta   90.00
_cell.angle_gamma   90.00
#
_symmetry.space_group_name_H-M   'P 1'
#
loop_
_entity.id
_entity.type
_entity.pdbx_description
1 polymer ?
#
loop_
_entity_poly.entity_id
_entity_poly.type
_entity_poly.pdbx_seq_one_letter_code
_entity_poly.pdbx_strand_id
1 'polypeptide(L)' 'GCTICRRVWALLQLHARQCRQYECKVPRCHDLREHVRKLQLQQQLMDDRRRAAVTQQYRQMQNERQQEQQSRAQG' A
#
# COMPACT_ATOMS: atom_id res chain seq x y z
N GLY A 1 -2.65 21.21 20.63
CA GLY A 1 -3.45 20.21 21.36
C GLY A 1 -2.88 19.98 22.75
N CYS A 2 -3.74 19.76 23.75
CA CYS A 2 -3.33 19.55 25.15
C CYS A 2 -2.74 18.14 25.41
N THR A 3 -2.10 17.91 26.56
CA THR A 3 -1.53 16.59 26.93
C THR A 3 -2.60 15.50 27.00
N ILE A 4 -3.75 15.79 27.61
CA ILE A 4 -4.90 14.88 27.71
C ILE A 4 -5.43 14.55 26.30
N CYS A 5 -5.61 15.59 25.48
CA CYS A 5 -6.08 15.50 24.10
C CYS A 5 -5.19 14.54 23.27
N ARG A 6 -3.86 14.67 23.41
CA ARG A 6 -2.89 13.78 22.74
C ARG A 6 -2.98 12.34 23.22
N ARG A 7 -3.15 12.11 24.53
CA ARG A 7 -3.29 10.76 25.11
C ARG A 7 -4.58 10.09 24.64
N VAL A 8 -5.70 10.79 24.69
CA VAL A 8 -6.99 10.30 24.18
C VAL A 8 -6.86 9.95 22.70
N TRP A 9 -6.24 10.82 21.90
CA TRP A 9 -6.03 10.56 20.49
C TRP A 9 -5.15 9.33 20.22
N ALA A 10 -4.09 9.13 21.01
CA ALA A 10 -3.25 7.94 20.90
C ALA A 10 -4.03 6.66 21.21
N LEU A 11 -4.86 6.67 22.27
CA LEU A 11 -5.71 5.53 22.62
C LEU A 11 -6.75 5.22 21.53
N LEU A 12 -7.39 6.26 20.97
CA LEU A 12 -8.34 6.09 19.87
C LEU A 12 -7.68 5.48 18.64
N GLN A 13 -6.47 5.92 18.29
CA GLN A 13 -5.70 5.32 17.19
C GLN A 13 -5.35 3.86 17.44
N LEU A 14 -4.88 3.52 18.64
CA LEU A 14 -4.56 2.13 19.01
C LEU A 14 -5.80 1.24 18.93
N HIS A 15 -6.92 1.72 19.46
CA HIS A 15 -8.20 1.02 19.39
C HIS A 15 -8.65 0.82 17.94
N ALA A 16 -8.71 1.89 17.14
CA ALA A 16 -9.19 1.83 15.76
C ALA A 16 -8.39 0.84 14.89
N ARG A 17 -7.06 0.74 15.08
CA ARG A 17 -6.21 -0.21 14.35
C ARG A 17 -6.58 -1.69 14.59
N GLN A 18 -7.11 -2.01 15.76
CA GLN A 18 -7.41 -3.38 16.18
C GLN A 18 -8.90 -3.69 16.18
N CYS A 19 -9.75 -2.66 16.16
CA CYS A 19 -11.19 -2.79 16.29
C CYS A 19 -11.83 -3.39 15.04
N ARG A 20 -12.51 -4.53 15.22
CA ARG A 20 -13.25 -5.26 14.18
C ARG A 20 -14.77 -5.21 14.37
N GLN A 21 -15.23 -4.48 15.38
CA GLN A 21 -16.66 -4.31 15.66
C GLN A 21 -17.30 -3.42 14.60
N TYR A 22 -18.37 -3.94 13.97
CA TYR A 22 -19.16 -3.20 12.99
C TYR A 22 -19.77 -1.94 13.62
N GLU A 23 -20.57 -2.10 14.68
CA GLU A 23 -21.19 -0.98 15.43
C GLU A 23 -20.41 -0.58 16.70
N CYS A 24 -19.14 -0.22 16.53
CA CYS A 24 -18.33 0.23 17.66
C CYS A 24 -18.86 1.55 18.25
N LYS A 25 -19.10 1.59 19.57
CA LYS A 25 -19.60 2.78 20.27
C LYS A 25 -18.48 3.76 20.69
N VAL A 26 -17.22 3.41 20.45
CA VAL A 26 -16.08 4.29 20.73
C VAL A 26 -16.12 5.48 19.76
N PRO A 27 -16.13 6.73 20.27
CA PRO A 27 -16.23 7.90 19.41
C PRO A 27 -15.04 7.97 18.44
N ARG A 28 -15.31 8.36 17.19
CA ARG A 28 -14.32 8.48 16.09
C ARG A 28 -13.64 7.18 15.67
N CYS A 29 -13.98 6.03 16.25
CA CYS A 29 -13.39 4.75 15.85
C CYS A 29 -13.67 4.46 14.36
N HIS A 30 -14.91 4.67 13.91
CA HIS A 30 -15.30 4.47 12.52
C HIS A 30 -14.44 5.32 11.56
N ASP A 31 -14.37 6.63 11.79
CA ASP A 31 -13.61 7.56 10.95
C ASP A 31 -12.11 7.21 10.90
N LEU A 32 -11.55 6.85 12.06
CA LEU A 32 -10.14 6.46 12.16
C LEU A 32 -9.86 5.15 11.39
N ARG A 33 -10.75 4.16 11.49
CA ARG A 33 -10.63 2.91 10.71
C ARG A 33 -10.71 3.16 9.22
N GLU A 34 -11.65 3.99 8.79
CA GLU A 34 -11.80 4.34 7.38
C GLU A 34 -10.57 5.07 6.86
N HIS A 35 -10.03 6.01 7.63
CA HIS A 35 -8.80 6.71 7.27
C HIS A 35 -7.61 5.75 7.14
N VAL A 36 -7.42 4.83 8.09
CA VAL A 36 -6.38 3.80 8.02
C VAL A 36 -6.57 2.91 6.80
N ARG A 37 -7.81 2.49 6.50
CA ARG A 37 -8.12 1.68 5.32
C ARG A 37 -7.77 2.42 4.02
N LYS A 38 -8.11 3.72 3.91
CA LYS A 38 -7.77 4.55 2.74
C LYS A 38 -6.26 4.67 2.55
N LEU A 39 -5.51 4.91 3.62
CA LEU A 39 -4.05 4.98 3.58
C LEU A 39 -3.40 3.64 3.18
N GLN A 40 -3.93 2.53 3.68
CA GLN A 40 -3.45 1.19 3.32
C GLN A 40 -3.72 0.89 1.85
N LEU A 41 -4.93 1.19 1.36
CA LEU A 41 -5.28 1.02 -0.04
C LEU A 41 -4.39 1.87 -0.96
N GLN A 42 -4.14 3.13 -0.60
CA GLN A 42 -3.25 4.00 -1.35
C GLN A 42 -1.83 3.42 -1.42
N GLN A 43 -1.29 2.91 -0.30
CA GLN A 43 0.02 2.27 -0.29
C GLN A 43 0.06 1.02 -1.17
N GLN A 44 -0.97 0.17 -1.10
CA GLN A 44 -1.07 -1.03 -1.93
C GLN A 44 -1.06 -0.69 -3.42
N LEU A 45 -1.82 0.33 -3.85
CA LEU A 45 -1.86 0.77 -5.24
C LEU A 45 -0.48 1.25 -5.72
N MET A 46 0.26 1.97 -4.86
CA MET A 46 1.61 2.43 -5.19
C MET A 46 2.60 1.27 -5.32
N ASP A 47 2.52 0.29 -4.42
CA ASP A 47 3.35 -0.90 -4.47
C ASP A 47 3.04 -1.79 -5.68
N ASP A 48 1.76 -1.94 -6.03
CA ASP A 48 1.33 -2.69 -7.21
C ASP A 48 1.84 -2.04 -8.50
N ARG A 49 1.75 -0.71 -8.59
CA ARG A 49 2.33 0.05 -9.70
C ARG A 49 3.83 -0.17 -9.81
N ARG A 50 4.55 -0.13 -8.67
CA ARG A 50 6.00 -0.39 -8.62
C ARG A 50 6.34 -1.80 -9.10
N ARG A 51 5.61 -2.81 -8.61
CA ARG A 51 5.78 -4.22 -9.02
C ARG A 51 5.51 -4.43 -10.52
N ALA A 52 4.46 -3.80 -11.05
CA ALA A 52 4.13 -3.88 -12.46
C ALA A 52 5.23 -3.27 -13.34
N ALA A 53 5.77 -2.10 -12.96
CA ALA A 53 6.86 -1.45 -13.70
C ALA A 53 8.13 -2.33 -13.76
N VAL A 54 8.52 -2.93 -12.63
CA VAL A 54 9.67 -3.85 -12.58
C VAL A 54 9.43 -5.08 -13.46
N THR A 55 8.23 -5.66 -13.40
CA THR A 55 7.86 -6.82 -14.23
C THR A 55 7.94 -6.49 -15.73
N GLN A 56 7.50 -5.30 -16.12
CA GLN A 56 7.58 -4.83 -17.50
C GLN A 56 9.04 -4.65 -17.95
N GLN A 57 9.89 -4.03 -17.12
CA GLN A 57 11.32 -3.86 -17.41
C GLN A 57 12.03 -5.21 -17.62
N TYR A 58 11.76 -6.20 -16.75
CA TYR A 58 12.33 -7.54 -16.91
C TYR A 58 11.91 -8.20 -18.22
N ARG A 59 10.64 -8.08 -18.62
CA ARG A 59 10.14 -8.60 -19.90
C ARG A 59 10.81 -7.91 -21.10
N GLN A 60 10.97 -6.59 -21.05
CA GLN A 60 11.65 -5.84 -22.10
C GLN A 60 13.10 -6.31 -22.27
N MET A 61 13.86 -6.40 -21.18
CA MET A 61 15.25 -6.88 -21.21
C MET A 61 15.38 -8.33 -21.70
N GLN A 62 14.43 -9.20 -21.38
CA GLN A 62 14.42 -10.57 -21.91
C GLN A 62 14.22 -10.58 -23.42
N ASN A 63 13.26 -9.79 -23.92
CA ASN A 63 12.99 -9.68 -25.34
C ASN A 63 14.19 -9.09 -26.10
N GLU A 64 14.82 -8.04 -25.56
CA GLU A 64 16.02 -7.41 -26.13
C GLU A 64 17.18 -8.42 -26.24
N ARG A 65 17.48 -9.15 -25.16
CA ARG A 65 18.53 -10.19 -25.18
C ARG A 65 18.23 -11.30 -26.18
N GLN A 66 16.96 -11.68 -26.32
CA GLN A 66 16.56 -12.72 -27.27
C GLN A 66 16.70 -12.24 -28.71
N GLN A 67 16.40 -10.97 -29.00
CA GLN A 67 16.63 -10.35 -30.31
C GLN A 67 18.12 -10.26 -30.64
N GLU A 68 18.96 -9.87 -29.68
CA GLU A 68 20.43 -9.83 -29.86
C GLU A 68 21.04 -11.21 -30.15
N GLN A 69 20.54 -12.27 -29.52
CA GLN A 69 20.99 -13.63 -29.80
C GLN A 69 20.58 -14.09 -31.20
N GLN A 70 19.35 -13.75 -31.63
CA GLN A 70 18.87 -14.08 -32.97
C GLN A 70 19.64 -13.35 -34.06
N SER A 71 19.98 -12.07 -33.87
CA SER A 71 20.77 -11.31 -34.84
C SER A 71 22.21 -11.81 -34.94
N ARG A 72 22.83 -12.19 -33.82
CA ARG A 72 24.17 -12.82 -33.81
C ARG A 72 24.21 -14.21 -34.44
N ALA A 73 23.11 -14.95 -34.47
CA ALA A 73 23.05 -16.27 -35.08
C ALA A 73 22.81 -16.22 -36.60
N GLN A 74 22.39 -15.07 -37.15
CA GLN A 74 22.04 -14.90 -38.56
C GLN A 74 23.10 -14.16 -39.40
N GLY A 75 24.11 -13.57 -38.76
CA GLY A 75 25.27 -12.94 -39.42
C GLY A 75 26.54 -13.77 -39.25
#